data_AF-A0A351QUB5-F1
#
_entry.id   AF-A0A351QUB5-F1
#
_cell.length_a   1.000
_cell.length_b   1.000
_cell.length_c   1.000
_cell.angle_alpha   90.00
_cell.angle_beta   90.00
_cell.angle_gamma   90.00
#
_symmetry.space_group_name_H-M   'P 1'
#
loop_
_entity.id
_entity.type
_entity.pdbx_description
1 polymer ?
#
loop_
_entity_poly.entity_id
_entity_poly.type
_entity_poly.pdbx_seq_one_letter_code
_entity_poly.pdbx_strand_id
1 'polypeptide(L)'
;MGIYKAPNSEEKKAIKKYSKLFEDIKISEPALFLGNTYKEVIFEKKGIASLIGKKKGYIYIDANNKVVEDEKTIMRLGRIFFFMEAFLNDDNGSIIKALQNEEEVEKNKTDLELMMKGFEIIEKMNKKYDIEHNEVVKVKDILSKLIELRAKTNLKLQDFLKVVQEETSKQKYFDENIIEACMPAYKEVMTCNYEKVKLIAKGASSYNYLKKAAEKVRKKYTIRFNVTYTEPLMKVNYMMGYFESLIRAYESIINMSYNQYAKSIVNSGKTNAEFKLLELRNKKKN
;
A
#
# COMPACT_ATOMS: atom_id res chain seq x y z
N MET A 1 -16.24 -0.17 -3.53
CA MET A 1 -16.49 1.13 -4.18
C MET A 1 -15.53 2.12 -3.56
N GLY A 2 -14.60 2.67 -4.35
CA GLY A 2 -13.69 3.70 -3.86
C GLY A 2 -14.46 4.92 -3.35
N ILE A 3 -13.90 5.62 -2.36
CA ILE A 3 -14.55 6.79 -1.74
C ILE A 3 -14.62 8.01 -2.67
N TYR A 4 -14.08 7.92 -3.89
CA TYR A 4 -14.03 9.00 -4.86
C TYR A 4 -14.88 8.70 -6.09
N LYS A 5 -15.62 9.71 -6.56
CA LYS A 5 -16.46 9.64 -7.76
C LYS A 5 -16.27 10.86 -8.67
N ALA A 6 -16.83 10.77 -9.88
CA ALA A 6 -16.90 11.93 -10.76
C ALA A 6 -17.84 13.00 -10.17
N PRO A 7 -17.48 14.29 -10.20
CA PRO A 7 -18.32 15.36 -9.67
C PRO A 7 -19.59 15.55 -10.50
N ASN A 8 -20.69 15.88 -9.84
CA ASN A 8 -21.96 16.24 -10.46
C ASN A 8 -21.90 17.63 -11.12
N SER A 9 -22.99 18.06 -11.77
CA SER A 9 -23.03 19.32 -12.53
C SER A 9 -22.81 20.57 -11.66
N GLU A 10 -23.30 20.60 -10.42
CA GLU A 10 -23.15 21.73 -9.51
C GLU A 10 -21.74 21.79 -8.94
N GLU A 11 -21.21 20.65 -8.48
CA GLU A 11 -19.83 20.49 -8.01
C GLU A 11 -18.84 20.90 -9.11
N LYS A 12 -19.06 20.44 -10.35
CA LYS A 12 -18.24 20.83 -11.51
C LYS A 12 -18.21 22.34 -11.72
N LYS A 13 -19.36 23.02 -11.63
CA LYS A 13 -19.42 24.49 -11.78
C LYS A 13 -18.58 25.19 -10.71
N ALA A 14 -18.67 24.73 -9.46
CA ALA A 14 -17.93 25.31 -8.34
C ALA A 14 -16.41 25.16 -8.48
N ILE A 15 -15.95 24.00 -8.98
CA ILE A 15 -14.52 23.63 -8.98
C ILE A 15 -13.80 23.90 -10.32
N LYS A 16 -14.52 24.19 -11.41
CA LYS A 16 -13.95 24.43 -12.75
C LYS A 16 -12.86 25.51 -12.78
N LYS A 17 -12.96 26.53 -11.93
CA LYS A 17 -11.97 27.63 -11.85
C LYS A 17 -10.61 27.21 -11.25
N TYR A 18 -10.53 26.02 -10.67
CA TYR A 18 -9.31 25.43 -10.10
C TYR A 18 -8.68 24.35 -10.99
N SER A 19 -9.41 23.82 -11.97
CA SER A 19 -8.92 22.76 -12.86
C SER A 19 -7.98 23.28 -13.94
N LYS A 20 -6.94 22.51 -14.24
CA LYS A 20 -6.03 22.71 -15.38
C LYS A 20 -6.43 21.80 -16.56
N LEU A 21 -5.85 22.07 -17.72
CA LEU A 21 -6.05 21.23 -18.91
C LEU A 21 -5.49 19.83 -18.64
N PHE A 22 -6.14 18.82 -19.23
CA PHE A 22 -5.76 17.41 -19.13
C PHE A 22 -5.75 16.88 -17.68
N GLU A 23 -6.68 17.34 -16.85
CA GLU A 23 -6.91 16.79 -15.51
C GLU A 23 -8.20 15.94 -15.47
N ASP A 24 -8.16 14.90 -14.64
CA ASP A 24 -9.33 14.23 -14.10
C ASP A 24 -9.67 14.81 -12.74
N ILE A 25 -10.96 14.99 -12.48
CA ILE A 25 -11.43 15.56 -11.23
C ILE A 25 -12.26 14.50 -10.54
N LYS A 26 -11.87 14.20 -9.30
CA LYS A 26 -12.56 13.26 -8.43
C LYS A 26 -13.00 13.96 -7.16
N ILE A 27 -14.16 13.61 -6.64
CA ILE A 27 -14.69 14.13 -5.39
C ILE A 27 -14.99 13.00 -4.44
N SER A 28 -14.63 13.18 -3.17
CA SER A 28 -14.85 12.18 -2.14
C SER A 28 -16.33 12.07 -1.76
N GLU A 29 -16.67 10.98 -1.07
CA GLU A 29 -17.83 10.95 -0.18
C GLU A 29 -17.67 11.99 0.95
N PRO A 30 -18.79 12.48 1.52
CA PRO A 30 -18.75 13.53 2.53
C PRO A 30 -18.23 13.05 3.89
N ALA A 31 -17.47 13.91 4.56
CA ALA A 31 -17.00 13.75 5.93
C ALA A 31 -17.51 14.89 6.83
N LEU A 32 -17.74 14.61 8.11
CA LEU A 32 -18.25 15.56 9.10
C LEU A 32 -17.09 16.21 9.88
N PHE A 33 -17.13 17.53 10.02
CA PHE A 33 -16.23 18.29 10.88
C PHE A 33 -16.96 19.49 11.47
N LEU A 34 -16.94 19.65 12.80
CA LEU A 34 -17.59 20.76 13.52
C LEU A 34 -19.04 21.03 13.07
N GLY A 35 -19.83 19.97 12.88
CA GLY A 35 -21.25 20.07 12.50
C GLY A 35 -21.52 20.33 11.01
N ASN A 36 -20.49 20.52 10.18
CA ASN A 36 -20.62 20.72 8.74
C ASN A 36 -20.06 19.51 7.96
N THR A 37 -20.65 19.24 6.80
CA THR A 37 -20.11 18.22 5.88
C THR A 37 -19.19 18.85 4.85
N TYR A 38 -18.08 18.17 4.58
CA TYR A 38 -17.08 18.57 3.60
C TYR A 38 -16.80 17.44 2.62
N LYS A 39 -16.24 17.78 1.46
CA LYS A 39 -15.72 16.83 0.48
C LYS A 39 -14.31 17.25 0.05
N GLU A 40 -13.43 16.28 -0.14
CA GLU A 40 -12.13 16.47 -0.78
C GLU A 40 -12.28 16.35 -2.29
N VAL A 41 -11.64 17.27 -3.02
CA VAL A 41 -11.57 17.25 -4.48
C VAL A 41 -10.13 17.07 -4.89
N ILE A 42 -9.87 16.04 -5.70
CA ILE A 42 -8.55 15.71 -6.23
C ILE A 42 -8.51 16.01 -7.72
N PHE A 43 -7.44 16.69 -8.14
CA PHE A 43 -7.11 16.95 -9.54
C PHE A 43 -5.92 16.07 -9.96
N GLU A 44 -6.16 15.08 -10.82
CA GLU A 44 -5.15 14.12 -11.29
C GLU A 44 -4.80 14.37 -12.76
N LYS A 45 -3.52 14.40 -13.13
CA LYS A 45 -3.13 14.54 -14.54
C LYS A 45 -3.55 13.31 -15.38
N LYS A 46 -3.94 13.55 -16.63
CA LYS A 46 -4.27 12.52 -17.64
C LYS A 46 -3.10 12.22 -18.58
N GLY A 47 -3.10 11.01 -19.14
CA GLY A 47 -2.22 10.60 -20.24
C GLY A 47 -0.72 10.60 -19.89
N ILE A 48 0.14 10.96 -20.84
CA ILE A 48 1.60 11.00 -20.67
C ILE A 48 2.03 11.86 -19.47
N ALA A 49 1.24 12.88 -19.13
CA ALA A 49 1.51 13.76 -18.00
C ALA A 49 1.37 13.07 -16.63
N SER A 50 0.67 11.92 -16.53
CA SER A 50 0.62 11.09 -15.32
C SER A 50 1.89 10.25 -15.13
N LEU A 51 2.63 9.97 -16.21
CA LEU A 51 3.89 9.21 -16.18
C LEU A 51 5.08 10.08 -15.74
N ILE A 52 5.03 11.39 -16.01
CA ILE A 52 6.12 12.35 -15.71
C ILE A 52 6.00 12.93 -14.28
N GLY A 53 4.95 12.59 -13.53
CA GLY A 53 4.86 12.90 -12.11
C GLY A 53 3.43 12.91 -11.56
N LYS A 54 3.26 12.34 -10.36
CA LYS A 54 2.02 12.34 -9.58
C LYS A 54 1.71 13.71 -8.95
N LYS A 55 1.73 14.80 -9.73
CA LYS A 55 1.26 16.10 -9.20
C LYS A 55 -0.26 16.05 -9.09
N LYS A 56 -0.74 15.75 -7.88
CA LYS A 56 -2.15 15.85 -7.49
C LYS A 56 -2.38 17.26 -6.93
N GLY A 57 -3.43 17.93 -7.38
CA GLY A 57 -3.91 19.16 -6.70
C GLY A 57 -5.07 18.83 -5.77
N TYR A 58 -5.25 19.62 -4.72
CA TYR A 58 -6.34 19.44 -3.76
C TYR A 58 -7.13 20.73 -3.53
N ILE A 59 -8.42 20.60 -3.26
CA ILE A 59 -9.26 21.59 -2.57
C ILE A 59 -10.26 20.85 -1.68
N TYR A 60 -10.89 21.59 -0.77
CA TYR A 60 -12.00 21.10 0.03
C TYR A 60 -13.21 21.99 -0.22
N ILE A 61 -14.39 21.38 -0.30
CA ILE A 61 -15.66 22.11 -0.43
C ILE A 61 -16.62 21.76 0.69
N ASP A 62 -17.41 22.72 1.13
CA ASP A 62 -18.47 22.53 2.12
C ASP A 62 -19.77 21.96 1.49
N ALA A 63 -20.81 21.79 2.31
CA ALA A 63 -22.12 21.31 1.89
C ALA A 63 -22.79 22.17 0.80
N ASN A 64 -22.40 23.44 0.69
CA ASN A 64 -22.92 24.42 -0.28
C ASN A 64 -21.99 24.56 -1.49
N ASN A 65 -21.04 23.64 -1.68
CA ASN A 65 -20.00 23.67 -2.72
C ASN A 65 -19.10 24.92 -2.67
N LYS A 66 -19.00 25.59 -1.52
CA LYS A 66 -18.04 26.68 -1.32
C LYS A 66 -16.68 26.11 -0.96
N VAL A 67 -15.62 26.66 -1.56
CA VAL A 67 -14.24 26.24 -1.27
C VAL A 67 -13.83 26.72 0.11
N VAL A 68 -13.23 25.83 0.88
CA VAL A 68 -12.66 26.13 2.20
C VAL A 68 -11.30 26.80 2.00
N GLU A 69 -11.11 27.96 2.63
CA GLU A 69 -9.85 28.74 2.54
C GLU A 69 -9.10 28.80 3.89
N ASP A 70 -9.75 28.50 5.01
CA ASP A 70 -9.10 28.49 6.33
C ASP A 70 -8.11 27.32 6.48
N GLU A 71 -6.82 27.63 6.60
CA GLU A 71 -5.74 26.64 6.67
C GLU A 71 -5.90 25.66 7.85
N LYS A 72 -6.39 26.14 9.00
CA LYS A 72 -6.60 25.27 10.18
C LYS A 72 -7.66 24.21 9.91
N THR A 73 -8.77 24.62 9.30
CA THR A 73 -9.83 23.72 8.85
C THR A 73 -9.30 22.75 7.80
N ILE A 74 -8.57 23.26 6.79
CA ILE A 74 -7.97 22.42 5.75
C ILE A 74 -7.04 21.36 6.34
N MET A 75 -6.22 21.72 7.33
CA MET A 75 -5.33 20.77 8.01
C MET A 75 -6.11 19.65 8.72
N ARG A 76 -7.23 19.97 9.37
CA ARG A 76 -8.10 18.95 9.99
C ARG A 76 -8.78 18.08 8.93
N LEU A 77 -9.32 18.70 7.87
CA LEU A 77 -9.93 17.97 6.76
C LEU A 77 -8.94 17.03 6.08
N GLY A 78 -7.70 17.47 5.82
CA GLY A 78 -6.67 16.63 5.21
C GLY A 78 -6.36 15.38 6.04
N ARG A 79 -6.33 15.50 7.37
CA ARG A 79 -6.22 14.36 8.29
C ARG A 79 -7.44 13.44 8.18
N ILE A 80 -8.64 14.00 8.18
CA ILE A 80 -9.89 13.22 8.10
C ILE A 80 -9.94 12.42 6.80
N PHE A 81 -9.72 13.07 5.65
CA PHE A 81 -9.78 12.42 4.35
C PHE A 81 -8.66 11.41 4.13
N PHE A 82 -7.47 11.65 4.71
CA PHE A 82 -6.40 10.64 4.71
C PHE A 82 -6.85 9.33 5.38
N PHE A 83 -7.44 9.41 6.58
CA PHE A 83 -7.88 8.20 7.28
C PHE A 83 -9.18 7.62 6.69
N MET A 84 -10.06 8.45 6.16
CA MET A 84 -11.23 7.99 5.41
C MET A 84 -10.81 7.13 4.20
N GLU A 85 -9.80 7.59 3.44
CA GLU A 85 -9.23 6.82 2.34
C GLU A 85 -8.57 5.54 2.86
N ALA A 86 -7.78 5.62 3.92
CA ALA A 86 -7.11 4.46 4.48
C ALA A 86 -8.11 3.41 4.99
N PHE A 87 -9.25 3.79 5.55
CA PHE A 87 -10.15 2.88 6.27
C PHE A 87 -11.27 2.35 5.38
N LEU A 88 -11.69 3.09 4.37
CA LEU A 88 -12.87 2.76 3.57
C LEU A 88 -12.55 2.42 2.11
N ASN A 89 -11.36 2.76 1.60
CA ASN A 89 -11.04 2.49 0.21
C ASN A 89 -10.76 1.00 -0.04
N ASP A 90 -11.41 0.43 -1.05
CA ASP A 90 -11.24 -0.96 -1.49
C ASP A 90 -10.55 -1.05 -2.87
N ASP A 91 -9.92 0.02 -3.34
CA ASP A 91 -9.11 0.00 -4.56
C ASP A 91 -7.88 -0.93 -4.43
N ASN A 92 -7.31 -1.32 -5.58
CA ASN A 92 -6.09 -2.13 -5.63
C ASN A 92 -4.93 -1.45 -4.87
N GLY A 93 -4.34 -2.20 -3.93
CA GLY A 93 -3.25 -1.71 -3.07
C GLY A 93 -3.72 -1.03 -1.78
N SER A 94 -5.02 -0.96 -1.52
CA SER A 94 -5.58 -0.54 -0.21
C SER A 94 -5.29 -1.57 0.89
N ILE A 95 -5.43 -1.12 2.15
CA ILE A 95 -5.35 -2.02 3.31
C ILE A 95 -6.46 -3.06 3.30
N ILE A 96 -7.65 -2.71 2.78
CA ILE A 96 -8.79 -3.63 2.67
C ILE A 96 -8.48 -4.74 1.68
N LYS A 97 -7.91 -4.42 0.52
CA LYS A 97 -7.48 -5.40 -0.49
C LYS A 97 -6.23 -6.19 -0.08
N ALA A 98 -5.57 -5.84 1.02
CA ALA A 98 -4.49 -6.64 1.58
C ALA A 98 -5.01 -7.89 2.33
N LEU A 99 -6.30 -7.92 2.70
CA LEU A 99 -6.93 -9.09 3.30
C LEU A 99 -7.05 -10.19 2.24
N GLN A 100 -6.44 -11.33 2.51
CA GLN A 100 -6.44 -12.45 1.58
C GLN A 100 -7.61 -13.40 1.83
N ASN A 101 -8.28 -13.81 0.76
CA ASN A 101 -9.28 -14.88 0.81
C ASN A 101 -8.62 -16.28 0.79
N GLU A 102 -9.41 -17.34 0.95
CA GLU A 102 -8.90 -18.72 1.00
C GLU A 102 -8.16 -19.14 -0.28
N GLU A 103 -8.66 -18.73 -1.45
CA GLU A 103 -8.02 -19.03 -2.75
C GLU A 103 -6.64 -18.39 -2.84
N GLU A 104 -6.51 -17.14 -2.43
CA GLU A 104 -5.23 -16.44 -2.38
C GLU A 104 -4.28 -17.07 -1.37
N VAL A 105 -4.78 -17.51 -0.21
CA VAL A 105 -3.99 -18.25 0.77
C VAL A 105 -3.45 -19.54 0.17
N GLU A 106 -4.28 -20.30 -0.54
CA GLU A 106 -3.88 -21.56 -1.17
C GLU A 106 -2.85 -21.35 -2.28
N LYS A 107 -3.08 -20.37 -3.16
CA LYS A 107 -2.10 -19.96 -4.17
C LYS A 107 -0.74 -19.61 -3.56
N ASN A 108 -0.72 -18.96 -2.39
CA ASN A 108 0.53 -18.64 -1.70
C ASN A 108 1.27 -19.88 -1.18
N LYS A 109 0.56 -20.94 -0.77
CA LYS A 109 1.18 -22.21 -0.38
C LYS A 109 1.82 -22.88 -1.59
N THR A 110 1.09 -22.97 -2.71
CA THR A 110 1.63 -23.51 -3.96
C THR A 110 2.86 -22.73 -4.42
N ASP A 111 2.82 -21.40 -4.34
CA ASP A 111 3.96 -20.54 -4.67
C ASP A 111 5.18 -20.81 -3.77
N LEU A 112 4.95 -21.07 -2.49
CA LEU A 112 6.01 -21.45 -1.56
C LEU A 112 6.61 -22.81 -1.89
N GLU A 113 5.78 -23.82 -2.17
CA GLU A 113 6.24 -25.16 -2.54
C GLU A 113 7.10 -25.11 -3.81
N LEU A 114 6.67 -24.34 -4.81
CA LEU A 114 7.46 -24.08 -6.01
C LEU A 114 8.80 -23.42 -5.69
N MET A 115 8.83 -22.46 -4.76
CA MET A 115 10.11 -21.87 -4.32
C MET A 115 11.00 -22.88 -3.60
N MET A 116 10.45 -23.70 -2.70
CA MET A 116 11.23 -24.72 -1.98
C MET A 116 11.86 -25.71 -2.95
N LYS A 117 11.10 -26.19 -3.93
CA LYS A 117 11.61 -27.01 -5.03
C LYS A 117 12.67 -26.28 -5.84
N GLY A 118 12.48 -24.99 -6.11
CA GLY A 118 13.46 -24.14 -6.80
C GLY A 118 14.79 -24.08 -6.05
N PHE A 119 14.75 -23.90 -4.73
CA PHE A 119 15.95 -23.93 -3.88
C PHE A 119 16.64 -25.29 -3.88
N GLU A 120 15.90 -26.40 -3.80
CA GLU A 120 16.50 -27.74 -3.90
C GLU A 120 17.23 -27.96 -5.23
N ILE A 121 16.67 -27.46 -6.34
CA ILE A 121 17.30 -27.56 -7.66
C ILE A 121 18.58 -26.74 -7.71
N ILE A 122 18.57 -25.54 -7.11
CA ILE A 122 19.74 -24.68 -6.98
C ILE A 122 20.83 -25.40 -6.14
N GLU A 123 20.45 -25.98 -5.00
CA GLU A 123 21.34 -26.70 -4.08
C GLU A 123 21.94 -27.98 -4.71
N LYS A 124 21.16 -28.73 -5.50
CA LYS A 124 21.68 -29.92 -6.23
C LYS A 124 22.71 -29.54 -7.28
N MET A 125 22.59 -28.35 -7.88
CA MET A 125 23.53 -27.81 -8.86
C MET A 125 24.73 -27.11 -8.21
N ASN A 126 24.73 -26.97 -6.88
CA ASN A 126 25.63 -26.14 -6.09
C ASN A 126 27.09 -26.62 -6.10
N LYS A 127 27.35 -27.92 -6.23
CA LYS A 127 28.72 -28.47 -6.35
C LYS A 127 29.55 -27.85 -7.50
N LYS A 128 28.93 -27.07 -8.40
CA LYS A 128 29.56 -26.44 -9.58
C LYS A 128 29.56 -24.90 -9.56
N TYR A 129 28.89 -24.24 -8.61
CA TYR A 129 28.57 -22.80 -8.73
C TYR A 129 28.83 -21.92 -7.51
N ASP A 130 29.43 -22.48 -6.45
CA ASP A 130 29.82 -21.73 -5.27
C ASP A 130 28.65 -20.92 -4.69
N ILE A 131 27.48 -21.58 -4.58
CA ILE A 131 26.27 -21.01 -3.97
C ILE A 131 26.33 -21.29 -2.48
N GLU A 132 26.45 -20.27 -1.63
CA GLU A 132 26.50 -20.49 -0.19
C GLU A 132 25.17 -21.09 0.30
N HIS A 133 25.20 -22.35 0.75
CA HIS A 133 24.03 -23.05 1.32
C HIS A 133 23.37 -22.23 2.44
N ASN A 134 24.17 -21.47 3.19
CA ASN A 134 23.72 -20.57 4.24
C ASN A 134 22.73 -19.50 3.72
N GLU A 135 22.92 -18.99 2.50
CA GLU A 135 22.02 -17.99 1.91
C GLU A 135 20.66 -18.61 1.56
N VAL A 136 20.64 -19.86 1.09
CA VAL A 136 19.40 -20.61 0.85
C VAL A 136 18.66 -20.87 2.16
N VAL A 137 19.36 -21.38 3.18
CA VAL A 137 18.78 -21.65 4.51
C VAL A 137 18.17 -20.38 5.11
N LYS A 138 18.91 -19.28 5.04
CA LYS A 138 18.45 -17.97 5.53
C LYS A 138 17.18 -17.50 4.84
N VAL A 139 17.07 -17.65 3.52
CA VAL A 139 15.86 -17.24 2.80
C VAL A 139 14.69 -18.20 3.04
N LYS A 140 14.94 -19.51 3.18
CA LYS A 140 13.91 -20.49 3.57
C LYS A 140 13.30 -20.17 4.95
N ASP A 141 14.13 -19.79 5.93
CA ASP A 141 13.67 -19.35 7.25
C ASP A 141 12.81 -18.08 7.17
N ILE A 142 13.24 -17.09 6.39
CA ILE A 142 12.45 -15.86 6.14
C ILE A 142 11.09 -16.20 5.54
N LEU A 143 11.06 -17.06 4.51
CA LEU A 143 9.82 -17.45 3.83
C LEU A 143 8.85 -18.18 4.76
N SER A 144 9.36 -19.06 5.62
CA SER A 144 8.53 -19.79 6.59
C SER A 144 7.88 -18.83 7.58
N LYS A 145 8.65 -17.90 8.15
CA LYS A 145 8.15 -16.87 9.06
C LYS A 145 7.19 -15.89 8.39
N LEU A 146 7.32 -15.64 7.09
CA LEU A 146 6.38 -14.80 6.34
C LEU A 146 4.97 -15.42 6.25
N ILE A 147 4.85 -16.75 6.26
CA ILE A 147 3.55 -17.44 6.25
C ILE A 147 2.83 -17.19 7.59
N GLU A 148 3.55 -17.33 8.69
CA GLU A 148 3.03 -17.09 10.04
C GLU A 148 2.59 -15.62 10.20
N LEU A 149 3.44 -14.68 9.78
CA LEU A 149 3.10 -13.25 9.79
C LEU A 149 1.89 -12.93 8.93
N ARG A 150 1.73 -13.60 7.79
CA ARG A 150 0.57 -13.43 6.91
C ARG A 150 -0.72 -13.88 7.59
N ALA A 151 -0.73 -15.04 8.24
CA ALA A 151 -1.89 -15.50 9.01
C ALA A 151 -2.26 -14.51 10.12
N LYS A 152 -1.26 -14.05 10.88
CA LYS A 152 -1.44 -12.99 11.90
C LYS A 152 -2.00 -11.70 11.29
N THR A 153 -1.50 -11.29 10.13
CA THR A 153 -1.95 -10.06 9.44
C THR A 153 -3.41 -10.16 9.02
N ASN A 154 -3.84 -11.30 8.47
CA ASN A 154 -5.24 -11.52 8.09
C ASN A 154 -6.18 -11.40 9.29
N LEU A 155 -5.84 -11.98 10.44
CA LEU A 155 -6.63 -11.84 11.67
C LEU A 155 -6.75 -10.38 12.09
N LYS A 156 -5.63 -9.64 12.12
CA LYS A 156 -5.65 -8.20 12.47
C LYS A 156 -6.43 -7.35 11.48
N LEU A 157 -6.39 -7.69 10.20
CA LEU A 157 -7.19 -7.02 9.17
C LEU A 157 -8.69 -7.27 9.37
N GLN A 158 -9.07 -8.51 9.68
CA GLN A 158 -10.48 -8.83 9.99
C GLN A 158 -10.96 -8.06 11.23
N ASP A 159 -10.18 -8.04 12.31
CA ASP A 159 -10.49 -7.26 13.51
C ASP A 159 -10.65 -5.77 13.18
N PHE A 160 -9.73 -5.21 12.39
CA PHE A 160 -9.78 -3.81 11.96
C PHE A 160 -11.03 -3.51 11.12
N LEU A 161 -11.34 -4.33 10.13
CA LEU A 161 -12.52 -4.15 9.27
C LEU A 161 -13.82 -4.23 10.06
N LYS A 162 -13.89 -5.13 11.06
CA LYS A 162 -15.04 -5.23 11.96
C LYS A 162 -15.24 -3.92 12.73
N VAL A 163 -14.17 -3.36 13.32
CA VAL A 163 -14.25 -2.08 14.03
C VAL A 163 -14.66 -0.95 13.08
N VAL A 164 -14.08 -0.87 11.87
CA VAL A 164 -14.48 0.13 10.87
C VAL A 164 -15.96 0.02 10.53
N GLN A 165 -16.48 -1.19 10.31
CA GLN A 165 -17.89 -1.41 10.00
C GLN A 165 -18.80 -1.03 11.18
N GLU A 166 -18.44 -1.42 12.39
CA GLU A 166 -19.19 -1.07 13.60
C GLU A 166 -19.25 0.45 13.79
N GLU A 167 -18.12 1.16 13.73
CA GLU A 167 -18.08 2.60 13.95
C GLU A 167 -18.76 3.40 12.83
N THR A 168 -18.59 3.00 11.57
CA THR A 168 -19.27 3.65 10.44
C THR A 168 -20.77 3.38 10.40
N SER A 169 -21.26 2.33 11.05
CA SER A 169 -22.71 2.07 11.16
C SER A 169 -23.41 2.97 12.18
N LYS A 170 -22.67 3.50 13.17
CA LYS A 170 -23.23 4.34 14.25
C LYS A 170 -23.54 5.77 13.80
N GLN A 171 -22.92 6.23 12.73
CA GLN A 171 -23.00 7.61 12.27
C GLN A 171 -23.18 7.69 10.75
N LYS A 172 -23.85 8.74 10.28
CA LYS A 172 -24.12 8.91 8.85
C LYS A 172 -22.86 9.28 8.03
N TYR A 173 -21.90 9.97 8.63
CA TYR A 173 -20.74 10.52 7.96
C TYR A 173 -19.46 10.13 8.70
N PHE A 174 -18.36 9.99 7.95
CA PHE A 174 -17.04 9.74 8.52
C PHE A 174 -16.53 10.98 9.25
N ASP A 175 -15.97 10.84 10.45
CA ASP A 175 -15.52 11.94 11.28
C ASP A 175 -14.27 11.57 12.12
N GLU A 176 -13.84 12.48 13.00
CA GLU A 176 -12.67 12.24 13.85
C GLU A 176 -12.89 11.19 14.94
N ASN A 177 -14.13 11.01 15.40
CA ASN A 177 -14.45 10.00 16.41
C ASN A 177 -14.26 8.59 15.84
N ILE A 178 -14.67 8.36 14.58
CA ILE A 178 -14.41 7.10 13.88
C ILE A 178 -12.91 6.85 13.74
N ILE A 179 -12.12 7.91 13.46
CA ILE A 179 -10.65 7.79 13.37
C ILE A 179 -10.07 7.32 14.70
N GLU A 180 -10.46 7.96 15.80
CA GLU A 180 -9.97 7.66 17.14
C GLU A 180 -10.35 6.24 17.58
N ALA A 181 -11.58 5.81 17.30
CA ALA A 181 -12.05 4.47 17.62
C ALA A 181 -11.35 3.37 16.80
N CYS A 182 -11.07 3.60 15.51
CA CYS A 182 -10.43 2.62 14.63
C CYS A 182 -8.89 2.58 14.78
N MET A 183 -8.27 3.65 15.31
CA MET A 183 -6.82 3.81 15.39
C MET A 183 -6.08 2.65 16.10
N PRO A 184 -6.57 2.09 17.22
CA PRO A 184 -5.90 0.97 17.87
C PRO A 184 -5.78 -0.26 16.96
N ALA A 185 -6.88 -0.68 16.32
CA ALA A 185 -6.87 -1.83 15.42
C ALA A 185 -6.05 -1.55 14.14
N TYR A 186 -6.12 -0.32 13.62
CA TYR A 186 -5.29 0.11 12.49
C TYR A 186 -3.78 0.00 12.80
N LYS A 187 -3.34 0.40 14.00
CA LYS A 187 -1.94 0.30 14.42
C LYS A 187 -1.45 -1.15 14.48
N GLU A 188 -2.30 -2.09 14.89
CA GLU A 188 -1.95 -3.52 14.92
C GLU A 188 -1.67 -4.05 13.50
N VAL A 189 -2.53 -3.70 12.52
CA VAL A 189 -2.30 -4.08 11.12
C VAL A 189 -1.00 -3.48 10.58
N MET A 190 -0.78 -2.19 10.85
CA MET A 190 0.44 -1.51 10.41
C MET A 190 1.69 -2.10 11.08
N THR A 191 1.59 -2.54 12.33
CA THR A 191 2.68 -3.25 13.02
C THR A 191 3.03 -4.57 12.34
N CYS A 192 2.04 -5.36 11.93
CA CYS A 192 2.30 -6.58 11.14
C CYS A 192 3.00 -6.27 9.81
N ASN A 193 2.61 -5.19 9.12
CA ASN A 193 3.30 -4.74 7.90
C ASN A 193 4.76 -4.34 8.18
N TYR A 194 5.04 -3.67 9.28
CA TYR A 194 6.41 -3.35 9.70
C TYR A 194 7.23 -4.61 10.00
N GLU A 195 6.69 -5.56 10.76
CA GLU A 195 7.34 -6.84 11.06
C GLU A 195 7.71 -7.58 9.76
N LYS A 196 6.78 -7.63 8.80
CA LYS A 196 6.98 -8.24 7.48
C LYS A 196 8.13 -7.58 6.71
N VAL A 197 8.13 -6.24 6.62
CA VAL A 197 9.18 -5.47 5.93
C VAL A 197 10.54 -5.70 6.59
N LYS A 198 10.61 -5.67 7.94
CA LYS A 198 11.84 -5.93 8.69
C LYS A 198 12.34 -7.36 8.52
N LEU A 199 11.44 -8.34 8.47
CA LEU A 199 11.80 -9.74 8.25
C LEU A 199 12.42 -9.95 6.86
N ILE A 200 11.80 -9.39 5.81
CA ILE A 200 12.33 -9.43 4.44
C ILE A 200 13.71 -8.74 4.38
N ALA A 201 13.86 -7.58 5.03
CA ALA A 201 15.13 -6.85 5.01
C ALA A 201 16.32 -7.67 5.55
N LYS A 202 16.11 -8.67 6.42
CA LYS A 202 17.19 -9.54 6.93
C LYS A 202 17.89 -10.32 5.81
N GLY A 203 17.19 -10.61 4.71
CA GLY A 203 17.71 -11.34 3.56
C GLY A 203 18.30 -10.47 2.45
N ALA A 204 18.45 -9.16 2.66
CA ALA A 204 18.83 -8.21 1.60
C ALA A 204 20.09 -8.61 0.82
N SER A 205 21.13 -9.10 1.51
CA SER A 205 22.38 -9.57 0.90
C SER A 205 22.19 -10.82 0.02
N SER A 206 21.18 -11.63 0.30
CA SER A 206 20.94 -12.94 -0.29
C SER A 206 20.18 -12.88 -1.61
N TYR A 207 19.32 -11.86 -1.79
CA TYR A 207 18.31 -11.88 -2.84
C TYR A 207 18.88 -11.75 -4.25
N ASN A 208 19.74 -10.78 -4.52
CA ASN A 208 20.38 -10.64 -5.84
C ASN A 208 21.17 -11.90 -6.22
N TYR A 209 21.83 -12.48 -5.23
CA TYR A 209 22.64 -13.67 -5.39
C TYR A 209 21.79 -14.89 -5.78
N LEU A 210 20.76 -15.20 -5.00
CA LEU A 210 19.83 -16.31 -5.27
C LEU A 210 19.03 -16.09 -6.57
N LYS A 211 18.68 -14.84 -6.89
CA LYS A 211 18.04 -14.47 -8.17
C LYS A 211 18.93 -14.82 -9.37
N LYS A 212 20.21 -14.45 -9.33
CA LYS A 212 21.19 -14.77 -10.37
C LYS A 212 21.45 -16.27 -10.47
N ALA A 213 21.54 -16.96 -9.32
CA ALA A 213 21.67 -18.41 -9.28
C ALA A 213 20.48 -19.12 -9.96
N ALA A 214 19.25 -18.75 -9.59
CA ALA A 214 18.03 -19.29 -10.19
C ALA A 214 18.02 -19.11 -11.71
N GLU A 215 18.37 -17.92 -12.21
CA GLU A 215 18.40 -17.64 -13.65
C GLU A 215 19.49 -18.44 -14.38
N LYS A 216 20.68 -18.56 -13.79
CA LYS A 216 21.79 -19.34 -14.34
C LYS A 216 21.45 -20.82 -14.45
N VAL A 217 20.80 -21.39 -13.42
CA VAL A 217 20.36 -22.79 -13.42
C VAL A 217 19.22 -22.98 -14.42
N ARG A 218 18.26 -22.04 -14.49
CA ARG A 218 17.10 -22.09 -15.38
C ARG A 218 17.51 -22.22 -16.85
N LYS A 219 18.44 -21.36 -17.31
CA LYS A 219 18.91 -21.35 -18.71
C LYS A 219 19.43 -22.71 -19.20
N LYS A 220 19.97 -23.54 -18.30
CA LYS A 220 20.44 -24.89 -18.64
C LYS A 220 19.30 -25.87 -18.89
N TYR A 221 18.20 -25.73 -18.17
CA TYR A 221 17.01 -26.57 -18.33
C TYR A 221 16.09 -26.07 -19.46
N THR A 222 16.14 -24.78 -19.79
CA THR A 222 15.43 -24.22 -20.96
C THR A 222 15.89 -24.86 -22.27
N ILE A 223 17.18 -25.16 -22.43
CA ILE A 223 17.73 -25.88 -23.60
C ILE A 223 17.07 -27.26 -23.77
N ARG A 224 16.52 -27.84 -22.69
CA ARG A 224 15.86 -29.15 -22.67
C ARG A 224 14.33 -29.06 -22.46
N PHE A 225 13.74 -27.86 -22.54
CA PHE A 225 12.30 -27.60 -22.33
C PHE A 225 11.68 -28.26 -21.08
N ASN A 226 12.44 -28.35 -19.99
CA ASN A 226 11.98 -29.08 -18.82
C ASN A 226 11.21 -28.19 -17.83
N VAL A 227 9.89 -28.09 -18.04
CA VAL A 227 8.97 -27.27 -17.24
C VAL A 227 9.05 -27.58 -15.75
N THR A 228 9.24 -28.86 -15.39
CA THR A 228 9.36 -29.34 -14.00
C THR A 228 10.50 -28.67 -13.22
N TYR A 229 11.55 -28.19 -13.90
CA TYR A 229 12.65 -27.44 -13.28
C TYR A 229 12.55 -25.94 -13.55
N THR A 230 12.08 -25.53 -14.72
CA THR A 230 12.11 -24.10 -15.08
C THR A 230 11.11 -23.27 -14.29
N GLU A 231 9.91 -23.80 -14.01
CA GLU A 231 8.88 -23.06 -13.25
C GLU A 231 9.30 -22.77 -11.80
N PRO A 232 9.77 -23.75 -11.01
CA PRO A 232 10.33 -23.50 -9.66
C PRO A 232 11.43 -22.43 -9.65
N LEU A 233 12.33 -22.47 -10.63
CA LEU A 233 13.44 -21.51 -10.75
C LEU A 233 12.96 -20.11 -11.15
N MET A 234 11.93 -20.01 -12.01
CA MET A 234 11.29 -18.73 -12.32
C MET A 234 10.63 -18.12 -11.10
N LYS A 235 9.98 -18.93 -10.26
CA LYS A 235 9.34 -18.46 -9.04
C LYS A 235 10.36 -17.89 -8.05
N VAL A 236 11.49 -18.59 -7.83
CA VAL A 236 12.60 -18.07 -7.00
C VAL A 236 13.11 -16.74 -7.57
N ASN A 237 13.42 -16.68 -8.87
CA ASN A 237 13.93 -15.47 -9.50
C ASN A 237 12.98 -14.27 -9.33
N TYR A 238 11.69 -14.49 -9.58
CA TYR A 238 10.65 -13.47 -9.43
C TYR A 238 10.54 -12.99 -7.99
N MET A 239 10.43 -13.91 -7.02
CA MET A 239 10.24 -13.54 -5.61
C MET A 239 11.44 -12.79 -5.05
N MET A 240 12.67 -13.18 -5.39
CA MET A 240 13.87 -12.46 -4.97
C MET A 240 13.88 -11.03 -5.54
N GLY A 241 13.52 -10.87 -6.82
CA GLY A 241 13.37 -9.55 -7.44
C GLY A 241 12.27 -8.69 -6.80
N TYR A 242 11.17 -9.32 -6.38
CA TYR A 242 10.11 -8.66 -5.63
C TYR A 242 10.60 -8.16 -4.27
N PHE A 243 11.29 -9.00 -3.48
CA PHE A 243 11.86 -8.61 -2.20
C PHE A 243 12.89 -7.48 -2.31
N GLU A 244 13.77 -7.51 -3.32
CA GLU A 244 14.67 -6.39 -3.60
C GLU A 244 13.90 -5.08 -3.85
N SER A 245 12.78 -5.16 -4.58
CA SER A 245 11.96 -3.98 -4.91
C SER A 245 11.20 -3.47 -3.69
N LEU A 246 10.72 -4.36 -2.84
CA LEU A 246 10.09 -4.03 -1.57
C LEU A 246 11.09 -3.35 -0.63
N ILE A 247 12.32 -3.85 -0.50
CA ILE A 247 13.36 -3.22 0.32
C ILE A 247 13.60 -1.78 -0.13
N ARG A 248 13.75 -1.55 -1.45
CA ARG A 248 13.93 -0.19 -1.99
C ARG A 248 12.73 0.72 -1.71
N ALA A 249 11.51 0.21 -1.90
CA ALA A 249 10.29 1.00 -1.68
C ALA A 249 10.07 1.35 -0.19
N TYR A 250 10.56 0.52 0.71
CA TYR A 250 10.37 0.65 2.16
C TYR A 250 11.66 1.00 2.92
N GLU A 251 12.69 1.52 2.24
CA GLU A 251 14.01 1.81 2.82
C GLU A 251 13.91 2.70 4.08
N SER A 252 13.09 3.75 4.02
CA SER A 252 12.87 4.65 5.15
C SER A 252 12.29 3.92 6.37
N ILE A 253 11.34 3.00 6.15
CA ILE A 253 10.68 2.23 7.21
C ILE A 253 11.62 1.17 7.77
N ILE A 254 12.44 0.53 6.94
CA ILE A 254 13.42 -0.50 7.36
C ILE A 254 14.40 0.09 8.38
N ASN A 255 14.81 1.34 8.19
CA ASN A 255 15.75 2.04 9.04
C ASN A 255 15.13 2.63 10.32
N MET A 256 13.81 2.55 10.50
CA MET A 256 13.14 2.99 11.72
C MET A 256 13.21 1.91 12.81
N SER A 257 13.42 2.36 14.04
CA SER A 257 13.04 1.61 15.25
C SER A 257 11.52 1.47 15.34
N TYR A 258 11.04 0.49 16.11
CA TYR A 258 9.61 0.32 16.34
C TYR A 258 8.94 1.60 16.86
N ASN A 259 9.58 2.31 17.80
CA ASN A 259 9.05 3.55 18.36
C ASN A 259 8.95 4.69 17.33
N GLN A 260 9.94 4.80 16.43
CA GLN A 260 9.87 5.76 15.33
C GLN A 260 8.73 5.41 14.36
N TYR A 261 8.58 4.12 14.03
CA TYR A 261 7.51 3.64 13.18
C TYR A 261 6.12 3.86 13.79
N ALA A 262 5.92 3.50 15.05
CA ALA A 262 4.66 3.71 15.77
C ALA A 262 4.26 5.20 15.82
N LYS A 263 5.23 6.10 16.06
CA LYS A 263 4.99 7.55 15.98
C LYS A 263 4.62 7.98 14.56
N SER A 264 5.24 7.39 13.53
CA SER A 264 4.95 7.74 12.14
C SER A 264 3.52 7.39 11.74
N ILE A 265 2.95 6.28 12.26
CA ILE A 265 1.54 5.90 12.03
C ILE A 265 0.60 6.96 12.61
N VAL A 266 0.83 7.41 13.84
CA VAL A 266 -0.03 8.41 14.49
C VAL A 266 0.04 9.75 13.74
N ASN A 267 1.25 10.10 13.26
CA ASN A 267 1.49 11.36 12.59
C ASN A 267 1.16 11.35 11.09
N SER A 268 0.85 10.19 10.49
CA SER A 268 0.68 10.08 9.04
C SER A 268 -0.43 10.97 8.51
N GLY A 269 -1.53 11.11 9.26
CA GLY A 269 -2.61 12.03 8.91
C GLY A 269 -2.19 13.50 8.94
N LYS A 270 -1.35 13.88 9.91
CA LYS A 270 -0.78 15.25 9.97
C LYS A 270 0.19 15.49 8.81
N THR A 271 1.13 14.58 8.57
CA THR A 271 2.09 14.68 7.47
C THR A 271 1.40 14.73 6.11
N ASN A 272 0.35 13.94 5.92
CA ASN A 272 -0.43 13.97 4.68
C ASN A 272 -1.19 15.30 4.52
N ALA A 273 -1.78 15.81 5.61
CA ALA A 273 -2.45 17.11 5.60
C ALA A 273 -1.48 18.25 5.25
N GLU A 274 -0.28 18.26 5.82
CA GLU A 274 0.79 19.23 5.51
C GLU A 274 1.19 19.15 4.02
N PHE A 275 1.34 17.94 3.47
CA PHE A 275 1.59 17.75 2.05
C PHE A 275 0.45 18.28 1.18
N LYS A 276 -0.81 17.96 1.52
CA LYS A 276 -1.99 18.44 0.78
C LYS A 276 -2.14 19.96 0.84
N LEU A 277 -1.73 20.58 1.95
CA LEU A 277 -1.70 22.03 2.10
C LEU A 277 -0.76 22.68 1.07
N LEU A 278 0.44 22.10 0.88
CA LEU A 278 1.41 22.57 -0.13
C LEU A 278 0.90 22.40 -1.57
N GLU A 279 0.04 21.42 -1.81
CA GLU A 279 -0.53 21.10 -3.12
C GLU A 279 -1.95 21.69 -3.33
N LEU A 280 -2.39 22.60 -2.45
CA LEU A 280 -3.67 23.28 -2.60
C LEU A 280 -3.74 24.07 -3.91
N ARG A 281 -4.89 23.97 -4.58
CA ARG A 281 -5.16 24.76 -5.78
C ARG A 281 -5.63 26.16 -5.40
N ASN A 282 -4.88 27.14 -5.89
CA ASN A 282 -5.36 28.52 -5.95
C ASN A 282 -6.28 28.72 -7.17
N LYS A 283 -7.22 29.65 -7.04
CA LYS A 283 -8.09 30.08 -8.14
C LYS A 283 -7.22 30.57 -9.30
N LYS A 284 -7.52 30.17 -10.54
CA LYS A 284 -6.86 30.77 -11.72
C LYS A 284 -7.06 32.29 -11.69
N LYS A 285 -5.96 33.05 -11.74
CA LYS A 285 -6.02 34.46 -12.11
C LYS A 285 -6.36 34.50 -13.60
N ASN A 286 -7.49 35.12 -13.93
CA ASN A 286 -7.89 35.36 -15.32
C ASN A 286 -6.89 36.30 -15.99
#